data_AF-A0A0F7RZW9-F1
#
_entry.id   AF-A0A0F7RZW9-F1
#
_cell.length_a   1.000
_cell.length_b   1.000
_cell.length_c   1.000
_cell.angle_alpha   90.00
_cell.angle_beta   90.00
_cell.angle_gamma   90.00
#
_symmetry.space_group_name_H-M   'P 1'
#
loop_
_entity.id
_entity.type
_entity.pdbx_description
1 polymer ?
#
loop_
_entity_poly.entity_id
_entity_poly.type
_entity_poly.pdbx_seq_one_letter_code
_entity_poly.pdbx_strand_id
1 'polypeptide(L)'
;MKVPVANLVSAALPLLNTTLRENCFEPSNKTISAPRIFLPLHKADAKPILTSWPAQPRTDEHCVVKPLGWGRDDSSQIQEAVLKCGNRGTITLPAPYTYTISSRMYVKLNQARLNVHGLLSFTPDLGYWIGKSHRVEFQNMSTAWIVEGNDYHISGGGWQQGGILGNGQAWYGRAAGQSNQYGLPIS
;
A
#
# COMPACT_ATOMS: atom_id res chain seq x y z
N MET A 1 53.14 25.99 -38.73
CA MET A 1 52.32 25.33 -37.68
C MET A 1 52.03 23.91 -38.13
N LYS A 2 52.45 22.92 -37.33
CA LYS A 2 52.45 21.50 -37.66
C LYS A 2 51.04 20.91 -37.49
N VAL A 3 50.56 20.17 -38.48
CA VAL A 3 49.38 19.30 -38.41
C VAL A 3 49.86 17.93 -37.94
N PRO A 4 49.36 17.35 -36.83
CA PRO A 4 49.74 16.00 -36.44
C PRO A 4 48.88 14.97 -37.18
N VAL A 5 49.57 14.03 -37.81
CA VAL A 5 49.04 12.83 -38.44
C VAL A 5 48.70 11.82 -37.34
N ALA A 6 47.47 11.30 -37.34
CA ALA A 6 47.05 10.24 -36.43
C ALA A 6 47.55 8.88 -36.95
N ASN A 7 48.39 8.21 -36.16
CA ASN A 7 48.81 6.83 -36.41
C ASN A 7 47.67 5.87 -36.05
N LEU A 8 47.18 5.13 -37.04
CA LEU A 8 46.28 3.99 -36.87
C LEU A 8 47.09 2.79 -36.38
N VAL A 9 46.92 2.42 -35.11
CA VAL A 9 47.41 1.15 -34.58
C VAL A 9 46.26 0.14 -34.68
N SER A 10 46.43 -0.82 -35.60
CA SER A 10 45.53 -1.95 -35.80
C SER A 10 45.61 -2.89 -34.59
N ALA A 11 44.55 -2.97 -33.80
CA ALA A 11 44.41 -3.99 -32.76
C ALA A 11 43.40 -5.03 -33.24
N ALA A 12 43.91 -6.23 -33.52
CA ALA A 12 43.11 -7.39 -33.92
C ALA A 12 42.17 -7.81 -32.77
N LEU A 13 40.89 -8.01 -33.11
CA LEU A 13 39.88 -8.62 -32.23
C LEU A 13 40.16 -10.13 -32.10
N PRO A 14 40.38 -10.68 -30.90
CA PRO A 14 40.31 -12.12 -30.71
C PRO A 14 38.84 -12.56 -30.64
N LEU A 15 38.55 -13.62 -31.39
CA LEU A 15 37.26 -14.29 -31.53
C LEU A 15 36.76 -14.84 -30.19
N LEU A 16 35.43 -14.84 -30.04
CA LEU A 16 34.68 -15.36 -28.89
C LEU A 16 35.12 -16.77 -28.53
N ASN A 17 35.42 -16.98 -27.24
CA ASN A 17 35.36 -18.31 -26.63
C ASN A 17 34.23 -18.30 -25.60
N THR A 18 33.14 -18.98 -25.96
CA THR A 18 31.93 -19.17 -25.17
C THR A 18 32.18 -20.10 -24.00
N THR A 19 32.15 -19.59 -22.77
CA THR A 19 31.74 -20.33 -21.55
C THR A 19 31.50 -19.35 -20.38
N LEU A 20 30.50 -18.47 -20.47
CA LEU A 20 29.90 -17.90 -19.26
C LEU A 20 29.00 -18.97 -18.64
N ARG A 21 29.59 -19.82 -17.81
CA ARG A 21 28.82 -20.64 -16.86
C ARG A 21 28.20 -19.67 -15.85
N GLU A 22 26.89 -19.49 -15.95
CA GLU A 22 26.06 -19.03 -14.84
C GLU A 22 26.21 -20.02 -13.69
N ASN A 23 26.92 -19.61 -12.65
CA ASN A 23 26.83 -20.19 -11.31
C ASN A 23 27.18 -19.09 -10.31
N CYS A 24 26.26 -18.14 -10.12
CA CYS A 24 26.31 -17.17 -9.04
C CYS A 24 25.20 -17.45 -8.03
N PHE A 25 25.25 -18.63 -7.41
CA PHE A 25 24.62 -18.84 -6.11
C PHE A 25 25.49 -19.85 -5.34
N GLU A 26 26.26 -19.33 -4.39
CA GLU A 26 26.96 -20.15 -3.40
C GLU A 26 26.14 -20.11 -2.10
N PRO A 27 25.57 -21.23 -1.63
CA PRO A 27 24.90 -21.25 -0.35
C PRO A 27 25.94 -21.07 0.76
N SER A 28 26.00 -19.87 1.34
CA SER A 28 26.75 -19.62 2.56
C SER A 28 26.08 -20.37 3.71
N ASN A 29 26.70 -21.46 4.17
CA ASN A 29 26.28 -22.21 5.36
C ASN A 29 26.62 -21.47 6.67
N LYS A 30 26.85 -20.15 6.61
CA LYS A 30 27.06 -19.31 7.80
C LYS A 30 25.72 -18.88 8.34
N THR A 31 25.42 -19.31 9.57
CA THR A 31 24.34 -18.75 10.37
C THR A 31 24.68 -17.30 10.70
N ILE A 32 24.12 -16.36 9.93
CA ILE A 32 24.19 -14.94 10.25
C ILE A 32 23.19 -14.71 11.39
N SER A 33 23.71 -14.60 12.61
CA SER A 33 22.90 -14.16 13.75
C SER A 33 22.61 -12.67 13.58
N ALA A 34 21.41 -12.35 13.09
CA ALA A 34 20.93 -10.98 13.07
C ALA A 34 20.65 -10.56 14.52
N PRO A 35 21.17 -9.41 14.99
CA PRO A 35 20.79 -8.89 16.30
C PRO A 35 19.28 -8.65 16.30
N ARG A 36 18.60 -9.09 17.37
CA ARG A 36 17.21 -8.68 17.60
C ARG A 36 17.20 -7.18 17.86
N ILE A 37 16.86 -6.40 16.83
CA ILE A 37 16.52 -4.99 17.00
C ILE A 37 15.16 -4.97 17.70
N PHE A 38 15.16 -4.71 19.00
CA PHE A 38 13.96 -4.25 19.68
C PHE A 38 13.77 -2.79 19.24
N LEU A 39 12.93 -2.58 18.22
CA LEU A 39 12.37 -1.25 17.99
C LEU A 39 11.70 -0.83 19.31
N PRO A 40 11.96 0.38 19.85
CA PRO A 40 11.25 0.85 21.01
C PRO A 40 9.76 0.84 20.66
N LEU A 41 9.06 -0.14 21.22
CA LEU A 41 7.63 -0.31 21.03
C LEU A 41 6.99 0.88 21.77
N HIS A 42 6.43 1.79 20.99
CA HIS A 42 5.44 2.79 21.37
C HIS A 42 5.99 4.03 22.10
N LYS A 43 6.03 5.14 21.36
CA LYS A 43 5.72 6.44 21.98
C LYS A 43 4.24 6.40 22.37
N ALA A 44 3.90 6.83 23.59
CA ALA A 44 2.53 6.82 24.13
C ALA A 44 1.51 7.64 23.31
N ASP A 45 1.97 8.41 22.32
CA ASP A 45 1.16 9.24 21.44
C ASP A 45 0.71 8.54 20.14
N ALA A 46 1.15 7.30 19.92
CA ALA A 46 0.65 6.47 18.83
C ALA A 46 -0.84 6.21 19.09
N LYS A 47 -1.74 6.86 18.34
CA LYS A 47 -3.16 6.47 18.34
C LYS A 47 -3.19 4.96 18.09
N PRO A 48 -3.76 4.16 19.00
CA PRO A 48 -3.68 2.73 18.87
C PRO A 48 -4.17 2.33 17.47
N ILE A 49 -3.35 1.55 16.76
CA ILE A 49 -3.87 0.62 15.75
C ILE A 49 -5.00 -0.09 16.48
N LEU A 50 -6.23 0.01 15.96
CA LEU A 50 -7.45 -0.35 16.69
C LEU A 50 -7.24 -1.68 17.44
N THR A 51 -7.06 -1.61 18.76
CA THR A 51 -6.61 -2.77 19.55
C THR A 51 -7.69 -3.82 19.71
N SER A 52 -8.93 -3.48 19.36
CA SER A 52 -10.06 -4.40 19.27
C SER A 52 -10.92 -4.10 18.04
N TRP A 53 -10.84 -4.98 17.04
CA TRP A 53 -11.83 -5.07 15.97
C TRP A 53 -12.95 -6.00 16.42
N PRO A 54 -14.25 -5.69 16.19
CA PRO A 54 -15.33 -6.57 16.59
C PRO A 54 -15.19 -7.97 15.98
N ALA A 55 -15.61 -9.00 16.73
CA ALA A 55 -15.60 -10.37 16.23
C ALA A 55 -16.53 -10.51 15.01
N GLN A 56 -16.01 -11.08 13.93
CA GLN A 56 -16.75 -11.30 12.68
C GLN A 56 -17.33 -12.72 12.67
N PRO A 57 -18.63 -12.91 12.38
CA PRO A 57 -19.21 -14.24 12.24
C PRO A 57 -18.56 -14.96 11.05
N ARG A 58 -18.35 -16.28 11.15
CA ARG A 58 -18.01 -17.08 9.98
C ARG A 58 -19.22 -17.10 9.05
N THR A 59 -19.01 -16.77 7.79
CA THR A 59 -20.09 -16.69 6.81
C THR A 59 -19.59 -17.05 5.42
N ASP A 60 -20.47 -17.55 4.56
CA ASP A 60 -20.21 -17.69 3.13
C ASP A 60 -21.03 -16.64 2.32
N GLU A 61 -21.51 -15.58 3.00
CA GLU A 61 -22.29 -14.50 2.41
C GLU A 61 -21.49 -13.60 1.46
N HIS A 62 -22.23 -12.97 0.54
CA HIS A 62 -21.71 -11.97 -0.38
C HIS A 62 -22.31 -10.59 -0.06
N CYS A 63 -21.47 -9.67 0.42
CA CYS A 63 -21.83 -8.28 0.67
C CYS A 63 -21.50 -7.44 -0.58
N VAL A 64 -22.52 -6.83 -1.19
CA VAL A 64 -22.35 -5.85 -2.27
C VAL A 64 -22.59 -4.45 -1.72
N VAL A 65 -21.57 -3.60 -1.74
CA VAL A 65 -21.61 -2.25 -1.19
C VAL A 65 -21.75 -1.26 -2.32
N LYS A 66 -22.85 -0.51 -2.40
CA LYS A 66 -23.00 0.62 -3.34
C LYS A 66 -22.74 1.93 -2.62
N PRO A 67 -22.12 2.95 -3.25
CA PRO A 67 -21.84 4.20 -2.58
C PRO A 67 -23.14 4.92 -2.18
N LEU A 68 -23.07 5.71 -1.11
CA LEU A 68 -24.16 6.56 -0.64
C LEU A 68 -24.52 7.67 -1.62
N GLY A 69 -23.59 8.02 -2.52
CA GLY A 69 -23.74 9.09 -3.51
C GLY A 69 -23.54 10.49 -2.93
N TRP A 70 -23.51 11.48 -3.82
CA TRP A 70 -23.43 12.92 -3.48
C TRP A 70 -22.26 13.31 -2.55
N GLY A 71 -21.11 12.64 -2.68
CA GLY A 71 -19.91 12.94 -1.90
C GLY A 71 -20.01 12.56 -0.41
N ARG A 72 -21.00 11.75 -0.02
CA ARG A 72 -21.14 11.26 1.36
C ARG A 72 -20.07 10.21 1.66
N ASP A 73 -19.60 10.19 2.91
CA ASP A 73 -18.55 9.28 3.37
C ASP A 73 -19.01 7.81 3.36
N ASP A 74 -18.39 7.00 2.52
CA ASP A 74 -18.63 5.57 2.35
C ASP A 74 -17.79 4.70 3.31
N SER A 75 -16.88 5.30 4.08
CA SER A 75 -15.95 4.56 4.95
C SER A 75 -16.63 3.66 5.98
N SER A 76 -17.76 4.09 6.58
CA SER A 76 -18.46 3.29 7.60
C SER A 76 -19.16 2.08 7.01
N GLN A 77 -19.91 2.25 5.91
CA GLN A 77 -20.63 1.15 5.27
C GLN A 77 -19.69 0.08 4.69
N ILE A 78 -18.49 0.46 4.22
CA ILE A 78 -17.47 -0.49 3.78
C ILE A 78 -16.97 -1.31 4.98
N GLN A 79 -16.70 -0.65 6.11
CA GLN A 79 -16.27 -1.33 7.34
C GLN A 79 -17.37 -2.24 7.91
N GLU A 80 -18.64 -1.83 7.84
CA GLU A 80 -19.80 -2.66 8.23
C GLU A 80 -19.93 -3.91 7.33
N ALA A 81 -19.75 -3.76 6.02
CA ALA A 81 -19.73 -4.91 5.11
C ALA A 81 -18.57 -5.87 5.43
N VAL A 82 -17.42 -5.34 5.83
CA VAL A 82 -16.30 -6.15 6.33
C VAL A 82 -16.68 -6.83 7.65
N LEU A 83 -17.34 -6.15 8.59
CA LEU A 83 -17.79 -6.77 9.83
C LEU A 83 -18.73 -7.97 9.57
N LYS A 84 -19.59 -7.86 8.57
CA LYS A 84 -20.55 -8.90 8.21
C LYS A 84 -19.92 -10.04 7.39
N CYS A 85 -19.17 -9.71 6.34
CA CYS A 85 -18.71 -10.67 5.32
C CYS A 85 -17.19 -10.93 5.33
N GLY A 86 -16.43 -10.30 6.22
CA GLY A 86 -14.96 -10.36 6.23
C GLY A 86 -14.36 -11.63 6.84
N ASN A 87 -15.16 -12.63 7.16
CA ASN A 87 -14.69 -13.93 7.65
C ASN A 87 -15.35 -15.04 6.83
N ARG A 88 -14.57 -15.63 5.90
CA ARG A 88 -14.95 -16.60 4.86
C ARG A 88 -15.88 -16.11 3.74
N GLY A 89 -16.45 -14.91 3.90
CA GLY A 89 -17.35 -14.32 2.91
C GLY A 89 -16.64 -13.57 1.78
N THR A 90 -17.44 -12.88 0.97
CA THR A 90 -16.97 -12.01 -0.10
C THR A 90 -17.58 -10.62 0.05
N ILE A 91 -16.77 -9.57 -0.10
CA ILE A 91 -17.21 -8.18 -0.19
C ILE A 91 -16.93 -7.70 -1.62
N THR A 92 -17.87 -6.98 -2.22
CA THR A 92 -17.69 -6.39 -3.55
C THR A 92 -18.14 -4.94 -3.58
N LEU A 93 -17.23 -4.09 -4.00
CA LEU A 93 -17.43 -2.67 -4.30
C LEU A 93 -17.47 -2.58 -5.83
N PRO A 94 -18.63 -2.71 -6.47
CA PRO A 94 -18.73 -2.82 -7.93
C PRO A 94 -18.26 -1.56 -8.66
N ALA A 95 -17.80 -1.76 -9.90
CA ALA A 95 -17.69 -0.71 -10.91
C ALA A 95 -19.10 -0.32 -11.41
N PRO A 96 -19.32 0.89 -11.99
CA PRO A 96 -18.34 1.97 -12.21
C PRO A 96 -18.35 3.00 -11.06
N TYR A 97 -18.71 2.59 -9.85
CA TYR A 97 -18.92 3.52 -8.74
C TYR A 97 -17.62 4.14 -8.24
N THR A 98 -17.72 5.38 -7.77
CA THR A 98 -16.71 6.03 -6.94
C THR A 98 -17.21 6.10 -5.50
N TYR A 99 -16.39 5.63 -4.57
CA TYR A 99 -16.64 5.65 -3.13
C TYR A 99 -15.86 6.81 -2.53
N THR A 100 -16.55 7.71 -1.83
CA THR A 100 -15.91 8.84 -1.15
C THR A 100 -15.43 8.38 0.21
N ILE A 101 -14.12 8.41 0.43
CA ILE A 101 -13.49 7.96 1.69
C ILE A 101 -13.05 9.21 2.43
N SER A 102 -13.85 9.65 3.40
CA SER A 102 -13.56 10.83 4.23
C SER A 102 -13.05 10.45 5.62
N SER A 103 -13.11 9.16 5.95
CA SER A 103 -12.60 8.63 7.22
C SER A 103 -11.61 7.50 7.02
N ARG A 104 -10.61 7.42 7.91
CA ARG A 104 -9.65 6.30 7.90
C ARG A 104 -10.38 4.95 8.00
N MET A 105 -9.91 3.97 7.25
CA MET A 105 -10.47 2.62 7.24
C MET A 105 -9.51 1.64 7.90
N TYR A 106 -10.04 0.73 8.69
CA TYR A 106 -9.35 -0.50 9.07
C TYR A 106 -10.26 -1.64 8.63
N VAL A 107 -9.71 -2.68 8.01
CA VAL A 107 -10.48 -3.85 7.59
C VAL A 107 -9.76 -5.11 8.03
N LYS A 108 -10.51 -6.04 8.62
CA LYS A 108 -10.00 -7.36 9.00
C LYS A 108 -10.62 -8.43 8.12
N LEU A 109 -9.80 -9.22 7.44
CA LEU A 109 -10.22 -10.22 6.46
C LEU A 109 -9.62 -11.59 6.79
N ASN A 110 -10.45 -12.59 7.04
CA ASN A 110 -10.02 -13.95 7.34
C ASN A 110 -10.63 -14.92 6.33
N GLN A 111 -9.81 -15.59 5.52
CA GLN A 111 -10.27 -16.51 4.47
C GLN A 111 -11.31 -15.87 3.52
N ALA A 112 -11.23 -14.55 3.34
CA ALA A 112 -12.27 -13.75 2.71
C ALA A 112 -11.76 -13.05 1.44
N ARG A 113 -12.69 -12.62 0.59
CA ARG A 113 -12.39 -11.88 -0.64
C ARG A 113 -12.92 -10.45 -0.55
N LEU A 114 -12.10 -9.46 -0.91
CA LEU A 114 -12.50 -8.07 -1.06
C LEU A 114 -12.25 -7.63 -2.49
N ASN A 115 -13.32 -7.49 -3.26
CA ASN A 115 -13.30 -7.05 -4.65
C ASN A 115 -13.54 -5.53 -4.72
N VAL A 116 -12.48 -4.76 -4.98
CA VAL A 116 -12.52 -3.31 -5.12
C VAL A 116 -12.55 -2.97 -6.61
N HIS A 117 -13.71 -3.14 -7.26
CA HIS A 117 -13.86 -2.88 -8.70
C HIS A 117 -14.23 -1.42 -9.00
N GLY A 118 -14.76 -0.67 -8.04
CA GLY A 118 -14.92 0.78 -8.15
C GLY A 118 -13.69 1.57 -7.69
N LEU A 119 -13.77 2.89 -7.80
CA LEU A 119 -12.71 3.81 -7.39
C LEU A 119 -12.87 4.20 -5.92
N LEU A 120 -11.87 3.96 -5.09
CA LEU A 120 -11.79 4.54 -3.74
C LEU A 120 -11.19 5.94 -3.84
N SER A 121 -11.98 6.99 -3.61
CA SER A 121 -11.52 8.39 -3.65
C SER A 121 -11.41 8.96 -2.24
N PHE A 122 -10.18 9.11 -1.75
CA PHE A 122 -9.90 9.68 -0.43
C PHE A 122 -10.02 11.20 -0.50
N THR A 123 -10.70 11.85 0.45
CA THR A 123 -10.88 13.31 0.39
C THR A 123 -9.55 14.05 0.52
N PRO A 124 -9.40 15.25 -0.08
CA PRO A 124 -8.18 16.06 0.03
C PRO A 124 -8.08 16.83 1.37
N ASP A 125 -8.85 16.48 2.40
CA ASP A 125 -8.88 17.19 3.69
C ASP A 125 -7.63 16.89 4.53
N LEU A 126 -6.58 17.67 4.30
CA LEU A 126 -5.33 17.57 5.05
C LEU A 126 -5.52 17.78 6.56
N GLY A 127 -6.47 18.65 6.96
CA GLY A 127 -6.75 18.93 8.37
C GLY A 127 -7.24 17.69 9.11
N TYR A 128 -8.16 16.94 8.47
CA TYR A 128 -8.59 15.63 8.97
C TYR A 128 -7.42 14.64 9.01
N TRP A 129 -6.76 14.41 7.87
CA TRP A 129 -5.80 13.30 7.74
C TRP A 129 -4.58 13.44 8.65
N ILE A 130 -4.05 14.65 8.84
CA ILE A 130 -2.91 14.87 9.76
C ILE A 130 -3.25 14.42 11.20
N GLY A 131 -4.50 14.67 11.64
CA GLY A 131 -4.94 14.39 12.99
C GLY A 131 -5.65 13.04 13.18
N LYS A 132 -6.13 12.40 12.11
CA LYS A 132 -7.04 11.25 12.19
C LYS A 132 -6.58 10.02 11.40
N SER A 133 -5.51 10.11 10.58
CA SER A 133 -4.90 8.93 9.94
C SER A 133 -4.38 7.92 10.97
N HIS A 134 -4.19 6.67 10.53
CA HIS A 134 -3.44 5.68 11.31
C HIS A 134 -1.97 6.08 11.36
N ARG A 135 -1.37 6.00 12.54
CA ARG A 135 0.06 6.25 12.73
C ARG A 135 0.85 4.99 12.45
N VAL A 136 1.90 5.14 11.66
CA VAL A 136 2.89 4.10 11.39
C VAL A 136 4.20 4.60 11.98
N GLU A 137 4.64 3.96 13.06
CA GLU A 137 5.84 4.39 13.81
C GLU A 137 7.10 4.40 12.93
N PHE A 138 7.18 3.48 11.97
CA PHE A 138 8.26 3.46 11.00
C PHE A 138 8.27 4.78 10.20
N GLN A 139 9.40 5.50 10.30
CA GLN A 139 9.62 6.81 9.67
C GLN A 139 8.61 7.92 10.06
N ASN A 140 7.87 7.77 11.16
CA ASN A 140 6.84 8.74 11.58
C ASN A 140 5.79 9.05 10.50
N MET A 141 5.44 8.05 9.70
CA MET A 141 4.50 8.20 8.59
C MET A 141 3.06 7.89 9.03
N SER A 142 2.10 8.14 8.14
CA SER A 142 0.70 7.81 8.36
C SER A 142 0.10 7.02 7.20
N THR A 143 -1.00 6.31 7.45
CA THR A 143 -1.79 5.64 6.41
C THR A 143 -3.28 5.87 6.62
N ALA A 144 -4.03 5.95 5.53
CA ALA A 144 -5.47 6.15 5.54
C ALA A 144 -6.26 4.82 5.60
N TRP A 145 -5.65 3.71 5.14
CA TRP A 145 -6.30 2.41 5.07
C TRP A 145 -5.34 1.30 5.53
N ILE A 146 -5.79 0.52 6.52
CA ILE A 146 -5.10 -0.69 6.98
C ILE A 146 -5.97 -1.90 6.63
N VAL A 147 -5.33 -2.92 6.06
CA VAL A 147 -5.90 -4.25 5.86
C VAL A 147 -5.11 -5.22 6.73
N GLU A 148 -5.80 -5.97 7.59
CA GLU A 148 -5.24 -7.02 8.44
C GLU A 148 -5.97 -8.34 8.19
N GLY A 149 -5.33 -9.46 8.50
CA GLY A 149 -6.00 -10.75 8.67
C GLY A 149 -5.17 -11.89 8.12
N ASN A 150 -5.82 -13.01 7.81
CA ASN A 150 -5.16 -14.23 7.34
C ASN A 150 -5.86 -14.80 6.11
N ASP A 151 -5.07 -15.26 5.13
CA ASP A 151 -5.57 -15.98 3.95
C ASP A 151 -6.68 -15.21 3.18
N TYR A 152 -6.52 -13.91 3.03
CA TYR A 152 -7.47 -13.08 2.29
C TYR A 152 -6.96 -12.71 0.91
N HIS A 153 -7.89 -12.36 0.01
CA HIS A 153 -7.57 -11.90 -1.34
C HIS A 153 -8.25 -10.57 -1.63
N ILE A 154 -7.48 -9.59 -2.12
CA ILE A 154 -8.00 -8.31 -2.59
C ILE A 154 -7.81 -8.23 -4.10
N SER A 155 -8.88 -7.92 -4.84
CA SER A 155 -8.83 -7.76 -6.29
C SER A 155 -9.30 -6.36 -6.70
N GLY A 156 -8.56 -5.72 -7.60
CA GLY A 156 -9.00 -4.50 -8.29
C GLY A 156 -9.93 -4.76 -9.46
N GLY A 157 -10.20 -6.04 -9.80
CA GLY A 157 -10.89 -6.41 -11.04
C GLY A 157 -9.96 -6.38 -12.25
N GLY A 158 -10.55 -6.18 -13.44
CA GLY A 158 -9.84 -6.14 -14.73
C GLY A 158 -9.34 -4.75 -15.14
N TRP A 159 -8.96 -4.61 -16.41
CA TRP A 159 -8.56 -3.32 -16.99
C TRP A 159 -9.65 -2.25 -16.77
N GLN A 160 -9.25 -1.05 -16.33
CA GLN A 160 -10.13 0.08 -16.00
C GLN A 160 -11.15 -0.18 -14.89
N GLN A 161 -10.99 -1.25 -14.12
CA GLN A 161 -11.69 -1.45 -12.86
C GLN A 161 -10.74 -1.22 -11.68
N GLY A 162 -11.34 -0.93 -10.55
CA GLY A 162 -10.65 -0.62 -9.33
C GLY A 162 -9.92 0.71 -9.40
N GLY A 163 -9.19 0.99 -8.33
CA GLY A 163 -8.36 2.18 -8.23
C GLY A 163 -8.44 2.81 -6.86
N ILE A 164 -7.35 3.47 -6.50
CA ILE A 164 -7.23 4.26 -5.30
C ILE A 164 -6.80 5.66 -5.72
N LEU A 165 -7.70 6.63 -5.59
CA LEU A 165 -7.39 8.04 -5.75
C LEU A 165 -7.10 8.61 -4.36
N GLY A 166 -5.82 8.59 -3.97
CA GLY A 166 -5.35 9.09 -2.67
C GLY A 166 -5.30 10.61 -2.53
N ASN A 167 -5.56 11.37 -3.60
CA ASN A 167 -5.47 12.84 -3.64
C ASN A 167 -4.11 13.40 -3.16
N GLY A 168 -3.02 12.75 -3.58
CA GLY A 168 -1.64 13.09 -3.20
C GLY A 168 -1.18 14.51 -3.57
N GLN A 169 -1.82 15.16 -4.56
CA GLN A 169 -1.44 16.51 -4.96
C GLN A 169 -1.57 17.54 -3.83
N ALA A 170 -2.58 17.40 -2.96
CA ALA A 170 -2.74 18.26 -1.80
C ALA A 170 -1.53 18.12 -0.84
N TRP A 171 -1.02 16.90 -0.68
CA TRP A 171 0.17 16.62 0.13
C TRP A 171 1.45 17.18 -0.48
N TYR A 172 1.63 17.08 -1.80
CA TYR A 172 2.77 17.72 -2.47
C TYR A 172 2.74 19.24 -2.31
N GLY A 173 1.56 19.86 -2.42
CA GLY A 173 1.39 21.29 -2.16
C GLY A 173 1.79 21.67 -0.73
N ARG A 174 1.38 20.87 0.27
CA ARG A 174 1.75 21.09 1.68
C ARG A 174 3.25 20.88 1.95
N ALA A 175 3.87 19.93 1.27
CA ALA A 175 5.28 19.60 1.45
C ALA A 175 6.22 20.46 0.58
N ALA A 176 5.70 21.41 -0.21
CA ALA A 176 6.50 22.22 -1.11
C ALA A 176 7.64 22.94 -0.36
N GLY A 177 8.88 22.67 -0.78
CA GLY A 177 10.09 23.24 -0.17
C GLY A 177 10.46 22.65 1.19
N GLN A 178 9.85 21.55 1.62
CA GLN A 178 10.06 20.93 2.93
C GLN A 178 10.24 19.41 2.81
N SER A 179 11.36 18.90 3.33
CA SER A 179 11.65 17.47 3.36
C SER A 179 11.19 16.82 4.67
N ASN A 180 10.76 15.56 4.62
CA ASN A 180 10.54 14.69 5.78
C ASN A 180 9.62 15.27 6.86
N GLN A 181 8.46 15.80 6.47
CA GLN A 181 7.48 16.32 7.43
C GLN A 181 6.82 15.17 8.22
N TYR A 182 6.72 15.35 9.54
CA TYR A 182 6.06 14.39 10.43
C TYR A 182 4.60 14.14 10.03
N GLY A 183 4.19 12.87 9.98
CA GLY A 183 2.81 12.47 9.72
C GLY A 183 2.38 12.51 8.25
N LEU A 184 3.30 12.73 7.30
CA LEU A 184 3.00 12.55 5.88
C LEU A 184 2.50 11.12 5.61
N PRO A 185 1.59 10.95 4.64
CA PRO A 185 1.24 9.62 4.17
C PRO A 185 2.47 8.86 3.68
N ILE A 186 2.51 7.55 3.91
CA ILE A 186 3.47 6.66 3.25
C ILE A 186 3.29 6.80 1.73
N SER A 187 4.39 7.09 1.03
CA SER A 187 4.46 7.14 -0.44
C SER A 187 4.76 5.79 -1.05
#